data_AF-A0A1W1CY17-F1
#
_entry.id   AF-A0A1W1CY17-F1
#
_cell.length_a   1.000
_cell.length_b   1.000
_cell.length_c   1.000
_cell.angle_alpha   90.00
_cell.angle_beta   90.00
_cell.angle_gamma   90.00
#
_symmetry.space_group_name_H-M   'P 1'
#
loop_
_entity.id
_entity.type
_entity.pdbx_description
1 polymer ?
#
loop_
_entity_poly.entity_id
_entity_poly.type
_entity_poly.pdbx_seq_one_letter_code
_entity_poly.pdbx_strand_id
1 'polypeptide(L)' 'MQTITLKLEDAISDKFLWLLNHFSQNEVEILDKTTYQSDDEYLRSIEGMEQSIIDASNEPIENYVTADKLDW' A
#
# COMPACT_ATOMS: atom_id res chain seq x y z
N MET A 1 -25.08 7.51 2.30
CA MET A 1 -24.17 6.85 3.26
C MET A 1 -22.92 7.70 3.37
N GLN A 2 -22.36 7.85 4.57
CA GLN A 2 -21.08 8.51 4.78
C GLN A 2 -20.06 7.43 5.15
N THR A 3 -18.89 7.47 4.51
CA THR A 3 -17.81 6.52 4.77
C THR A 3 -16.78 7.17 5.68
N ILE A 4 -16.36 6.45 6.71
CA ILE A 4 -15.34 6.89 7.66
C ILE A 4 -14.17 5.92 7.59
N THR A 5 -12.96 6.43 7.38
CA THR A 5 -11.72 5.64 7.42
C THR A 5 -11.14 5.70 8.82
N LEU A 6 -10.85 4.53 9.40
CA LEU A 6 -10.26 4.39 10.73
C LEU A 6 -8.88 3.73 10.61
N LYS A 7 -7.86 4.35 11.20
CA LYS A 7 -6.55 3.73 11.38
C LYS A 7 -6.50 3.07 12.75
N LEU A 8 -6.19 1.77 12.78
CA LEU A 8 -6.09 0.98 14.00
C LEU A 8 -4.65 0.52 14.17
N GLU A 9 -4.18 0.49 15.42
CA GLU A 9 -2.95 -0.22 15.77
C GLU A 9 -3.24 -1.73 15.84
N ASP A 10 -2.31 -2.57 15.38
CA ASP A 10 -2.51 -4.02 15.35
C ASP A 10 -2.85 -4.61 16.73
N ALA A 11 -2.29 -4.02 17.79
CA ALA A 11 -2.53 -4.42 19.18
C ALA A 11 -4.00 -4.28 19.64
N ILE A 12 -4.83 -3.53 18.91
CA ILE A 12 -6.25 -3.35 19.22
C ILE A 12 -7.21 -3.92 18.17
N SER A 13 -6.67 -4.50 17.08
CA SER A 13 -7.47 -5.02 15.96
C SER A 13 -8.53 -6.03 16.42
N ASP A 14 -8.18 -6.97 17.31
CA ASP A 14 -9.12 -7.95 17.86
C ASP A 14 -10.25 -7.31 18.68
N LYS A 15 -9.93 -6.27 19.47
CA LYS A 15 -10.95 -5.55 20.26
C LYS A 15 -11.91 -4.80 19.35
N PHE A 16 -11.39 -4.26 18.26
CA PHE A 16 -12.20 -3.55 17.28
C PHE A 16 -13.09 -4.50 16.48
N LEU A 17 -12.57 -5.65 16.05
CA LEU A 17 -13.35 -6.70 15.42
C LEU A 17 -14.46 -7.22 16.35
N TRP A 18 -14.16 -7.36 17.66
CA TRP A 18 -15.15 -7.72 18.65
C TRP A 18 -16.26 -6.65 18.80
N LEU A 19 -15.91 -5.36 18.78
CA LEU A 19 -16.88 -4.27 18.78
C LEU A 19 -17.76 -4.31 17.54
N LEU A 20 -17.17 -4.56 16.36
CA LEU A 20 -17.90 -4.66 15.09
C LEU A 20 -18.90 -5.82 15.09
N ASN A 21 -18.59 -6.94 15.76
CA ASN A 21 -19.51 -8.07 15.90
C ASN A 21 -20.80 -7.75 16.66
N HIS A 22 -20.90 -6.61 17.34
CA HIS A 22 -22.13 -6.17 18.01
C HIS A 22 -23.11 -5.47 17.08
N PHE A 23 -22.66 -5.09 15.88
CA PHE A 23 -23.49 -4.45 14.87
C PHE A 23 -23.98 -5.48 13.86
N SER A 24 -25.16 -5.23 13.31
CA SER A 24 -25.68 -6.04 12.21
C SER A 24 -24.89 -5.75 10.93
N GLN A 25 -24.74 -6.72 10.03
CA GLN A 25 -24.05 -6.51 8.74
C GLN A 25 -24.66 -5.38 7.88
N ASN A 26 -25.93 -5.05 8.08
CA ASN A 26 -26.60 -3.95 7.39
C ASN A 26 -26.31 -2.57 8.01
N GLU A 27 -25.69 -2.53 9.19
CA GLU A 27 -25.38 -1.31 9.94
C GLU A 27 -23.89 -0.96 9.82
N VAL A 28 -23.01 -1.96 9.78
CA VAL A 28 -21.57 -1.75 9.64
C VAL A 28 -20.96 -2.77 8.67
N GLU A 29 -20.29 -2.26 7.64
CA GLU A 29 -19.59 -3.03 6.62
C GLU A 29 -18.12 -2.62 6.56
N ILE A 30 -17.21 -3.60 6.51
CA ILE A 30 -15.78 -3.34 6.26
C ILE A 30 -15.60 -3.22 4.75
N LEU A 31 -15.54 -1.99 4.26
CA LEU A 31 -15.42 -1.69 2.83
C LEU A 31 -14.03 -1.98 2.26
N ASP A 32 -12.99 -1.83 3.07
CA ASP A 32 -11.62 -2.02 2.62
C ASP A 32 -10.74 -2.56 3.75
N LYS A 33 -9.88 -3.52 3.41
CA LYS A 33 -8.85 -4.10 4.27
C LYS A 33 -7.52 -3.93 3.57
N THR A 34 -7.00 -2.71 3.58
CA THR A 34 -5.63 -2.46 3.16
C THR A 34 -4.71 -2.69 4.35
N THR A 35 -3.90 -3.73 4.27
CA THR A 35 -2.76 -3.86 5.16
C THR A 35 -1.81 -2.73 4.80
N TYR A 36 -1.50 -1.85 5.75
CA TYR A 36 -0.45 -0.87 5.53
C TYR A 36 0.85 -1.64 5.28
N GLN A 37 1.40 -1.48 4.09
CA GLN A 37 2.69 -2.02 3.69
C GLN A 37 3.61 -0.82 3.51
N SER A 38 4.81 -0.85 4.11
CA SER A 38 5.79 0.21 3.86
C SER A 38 6.15 0.25 2.37
N ASP A 39 6.53 1.42 1.86
CA ASP A 39 6.91 1.57 0.44
C ASP A 39 8.02 0.58 0.07
N ASP A 40 9.01 0.37 0.95
CA ASP A 40 10.06 -0.64 0.77
C ASP A 40 9.53 -2.07 0.71
N GLU A 41 8.63 -2.45 1.63
CA GLU A 41 8.01 -3.78 1.59
C GLU A 41 7.16 -3.95 0.33
N TYR A 42 6.47 -2.90 -0.12
CA TYR A 42 5.67 -2.91 -1.33
C TYR A 42 6.55 -3.16 -2.55
N LEU A 43 7.62 -2.38 -2.71
CA LEU A 43 8.55 -2.53 -3.82
C LEU A 43 9.21 -3.92 -3.82
N ARG A 44 9.56 -4.45 -2.65
CA ARG A 44 10.12 -5.81 -2.53
C ARG A 44 9.11 -6.92 -2.81
N SER A 45 7.81 -6.67 -2.65
CA SER A 45 6.77 -7.66 -2.94
C SER A 45 6.52 -7.84 -4.43
N ILE A 46 7.00 -6.92 -5.27
CA ILE A 46 6.88 -7.02 -6.73
C ILE A 46 8.01 -7.90 -7.25
N GLU A 47 7.65 -9.08 -7.75
CA GLU A 47 8.61 -10.03 -8.31
C GLU A 47 9.43 -9.38 -9.45
N GLY A 48 10.75 -9.45 -9.34
CA GLY A 48 11.66 -8.88 -10.33
C GLY A 48 11.98 -7.38 -10.16
N MET A 49 11.33 -6.67 -9.24
CA MET A 49 11.58 -5.23 -9.04
C MET A 49 13.00 -4.92 -8.58
N GLU A 50 13.57 -5.72 -7.68
CA GLU A 50 14.98 -5.59 -7.27
C GLU A 50 15.93 -5.72 -8.48
N GLN A 51 15.67 -6.69 -9.35
CA GLN A 51 16.47 -6.90 -10.55
C GLN A 51 16.30 -5.75 -11.54
N SER A 52 15.08 -5.24 -11.73
CA SER A 52 14.84 -4.08 -12.60
C SER A 52 15.58 -2.83 -12.15
N ILE A 53 15.69 -2.59 -10.83
CA ILE A 53 16.47 -1.47 -10.28
C ILE A 53 17.96 -1.67 -10.54
N ILE A 54 18.47 -2.89 -10.34
CA ILE A 54 19.87 -3.23 -10.61
C ILE A 54 20.18 -3.06 -12.10
N ASP A 55 19.30 -3.54 -12.97
CA ASP A 55 19.47 -3.46 -14.42
C ASP A 55 19.47 -1.99 -14.88
N ALA A 56 18.50 -1.19 -14.42
CA ALA A 56 18.45 0.25 -14.70
C ALA A 56 19.69 0.99 -14.19
N SER A 57 20.21 0.63 -13.01
CA SER A 57 21.44 1.22 -12.47
C SER A 57 22.69 0.85 -13.27
N ASN A 58 22.68 -0.27 -13.99
CA ASN A 58 23.78 -0.72 -14.84
C ASN A 58 23.63 -0.26 -16.29
N GLU A 59 22.54 0.42 -16.65
CA GLU A 59 22.37 0.96 -17.99
C GLU A 59 23.42 2.05 -18.29
N PRO A 60 23.80 2.21 -19.57
CA PRO A 60 24.65 3.31 -19.99
C PRO A 60 23.93 4.65 -19.79
N ILE A 61 24.70 5.68 -19.44
CA ILE A 61 24.22 7.04 -19.15
C ILE A 61 23.39 7.63 -20.30
N GLU A 62 23.59 7.15 -21.52
CA GLU A 62 22.82 7.54 -22.71
C GLU A 62 21.32 7.23 -22.62
N ASN A 63 20.94 6.20 -21.84
CA ASN A 63 19.55 5.83 -21.60
C ASN A 63 18.91 6.61 -20.44
N TYR A 64 19.69 7.43 -19.72
CA TYR A 64 19.19 8.15 -18.56
C TYR A 64 18.35 9.35 -19.01
N VAL A 65 17.17 9.48 -18.41
CA VAL A 65 16.30 10.64 -18.64
C VAL A 65 16.62 11.69 -17.58
N THR A 66 17.01 12.88 -18.03
CA THR A 66 17.22 14.04 -17.16
C THR A 66 15.88 14.72 -16.86
N ALA A 67 15.79 15.42 -15.72
CA ALA A 67 14.53 15.99 -15.23
C ALA A 67 13.84 16.93 -16.24
N ASP A 68 14.60 17.58 -17.12
CA ASP A 68 14.13 18.44 -18.20
C ASP A 68 13.44 17.70 -19.36
N LYS A 69 13.57 16.37 -19.43
CA LYS A 69 12.98 15.49 -20.45
C LYS A 69 11.78 14.68 -19.93
N LEU A 70 11.39 14.87 -18.67
CA LEU A 70 10.22 14.23 -18.10
C LEU A 70 8.97 15.06 -18.46
N ASP A 71 8.10 14.49 -19.30
CA ASP A 71 6.74 14.99 -19.54
C ASP A 71 5.88 14.66 -18.31
N TRP A 72 5.77 15.61 -17.38
CA TRP A 72 4.84 15.56 -16.25
C TRP A 72 3.55 16.33 -16.57
#